data_AF-A0A6V7GWA5-F1
#
_entry.id   AF-A0A6V7GWA5-F1
#
_cell.length_a   1.000
_cell.length_b   1.000
_cell.length_c   1.000
_cell.angle_alpha   90.00
_cell.angle_beta   90.00
_cell.angle_gamma   90.00
#
_symmetry.space_group_name_H-M   'P 1'
#
loop_
_entity.id
_entity.type
_entity.pdbx_description
1 polymer ?
#
loop_
_entity_poly.entity_id
_entity_poly.type
_entity_poly.pdbx_seq_one_letter_code
_entity_poly.pdbx_strand_id
1 'polypeptide(L)'
;SGTLEQLEAQRDEKLTGHIILLQARCRGYLARRKLNTLKLQDLAVRCIQRNVRKWMSVREWPWWRLYVKVAPLLNVHRTEDQLKAKTPRRSFTYFGISKQLHPSSRVQQLARLEPAYPKVRGKLIKRRSFVRALVSCNLG
;
A
#
# COMPACT_ATOMS: atom_id res chain seq x y z
N SER A 1 -58.48 -8.95 34.07
CA SER A 1 -57.11 -8.62 33.61
C SER A 1 -56.09 -9.75 33.75
N GLY A 2 -56.37 -10.87 34.43
CA GLY A 2 -55.31 -11.84 34.81
C GLY A 2 -55.01 -12.99 33.84
N THR A 3 -55.85 -13.27 32.85
CA THR A 3 -55.65 -14.41 31.93
C THR A 3 -54.52 -14.17 30.92
N LEU A 4 -54.34 -12.93 30.45
CA LEU A 4 -53.25 -12.58 29.53
C LEU A 4 -51.88 -12.70 30.22
N GLU A 5 -51.78 -12.20 31.44
CA GLU A 5 -50.54 -12.21 32.24
C GLU A 5 -50.07 -13.65 32.53
N GLN A 6 -51.01 -14.57 32.80
CA GLN A 6 -50.72 -15.99 32.96
C GLN A 6 -50.18 -16.63 31.67
N LEU A 7 -50.74 -16.28 30.51
CA LEU A 7 -50.28 -16.78 29.23
C LEU A 7 -48.89 -16.23 28.85
N GLU A 8 -48.62 -14.97 29.18
CA GLU A 8 -47.28 -14.37 28.99
C GLU A 8 -46.24 -15.01 29.90
N ALA A 9 -46.58 -15.28 31.16
CA ALA A 9 -45.68 -15.96 32.10
C ALA A 9 -45.32 -17.39 31.62
N GLN A 10 -46.32 -18.16 31.15
CA GLN A 10 -46.07 -19.50 30.58
C GLN A 10 -45.22 -19.44 29.32
N ARG A 11 -45.45 -18.45 28.45
CA ARG A 11 -44.61 -18.24 27.26
C ARG A 11 -43.16 -17.98 27.67
N ASP A 12 -42.94 -17.04 28.60
CA ASP A 12 -41.61 -16.66 29.04
C ASP A 12 -40.89 -17.84 29.70
N GLU A 13 -41.56 -18.62 30.55
CA GLU A 13 -41.00 -19.84 31.16
C GLU A 13 -40.44 -20.81 30.09
N LYS A 14 -41.15 -20.98 28.96
CA LYS A 14 -40.68 -21.84 27.86
C LYS A 14 -39.58 -21.18 27.02
N LEU A 15 -39.64 -19.87 26.79
CA LEU A 15 -38.74 -19.16 25.87
C LEU A 15 -37.39 -18.76 26.49
N THR A 16 -37.35 -18.45 27.79
CA THR A 16 -36.14 -17.88 28.42
C THR A 16 -34.92 -18.79 28.24
N GLY A 17 -35.05 -20.10 28.44
CA GLY A 17 -33.94 -21.05 28.27
C GLY A 17 -33.40 -21.09 26.82
N HIS A 18 -34.31 -21.11 25.84
CA HIS A 18 -33.93 -21.08 24.42
C HIS A 18 -33.26 -19.77 24.03
N ILE A 19 -33.76 -18.63 24.53
CA ILE A 19 -33.18 -17.31 24.30
C ILE A 19 -31.76 -17.25 24.88
N ILE A 20 -31.56 -17.70 26.13
CA ILE A 20 -30.23 -17.70 26.77
C ILE A 20 -29.24 -18.54 25.95
N LEU A 21 -29.64 -19.74 25.51
CA LEU A 21 -28.80 -20.62 24.70
C LEU A 21 -28.46 -19.99 23.35
N LEU A 22 -29.44 -19.39 22.68
CA LEU A 22 -29.23 -18.67 21.42
C LEU A 22 -28.25 -17.51 21.61
N GLN A 23 -28.45 -16.68 22.63
CA GLN A 23 -27.56 -15.57 22.93
C GLN A 23 -26.13 -16.04 23.23
N ALA A 24 -25.96 -17.11 24.02
CA ALA A 24 -24.65 -17.70 24.31
C ALA A 24 -23.95 -18.18 23.03
N ARG A 25 -24.69 -18.84 22.13
CA ARG A 25 -24.16 -19.29 20.83
C ARG A 25 -23.71 -18.11 19.96
N CYS A 26 -24.54 -17.07 19.84
CA CYS A 26 -24.22 -15.87 19.06
C CYS A 26 -22.98 -15.15 19.61
N ARG A 27 -22.92 -14.91 20.93
CA ARG A 27 -21.76 -14.29 21.58
C ARG A 27 -20.49 -15.11 21.38
N GLY A 28 -20.57 -16.43 21.54
CA GLY A 28 -19.45 -17.34 21.31
C GLY A 28 -18.95 -17.32 19.86
N TYR A 29 -19.86 -17.29 18.89
CA TYR A 29 -19.49 -17.19 17.47
C TYR A 29 -18.74 -15.90 17.16
N LEU A 30 -19.26 -14.74 17.62
CA LEU A 30 -18.61 -13.44 17.44
C LEU A 30 -17.23 -13.38 18.11
N ALA A 31 -17.11 -13.91 19.33
CA ALA A 31 -15.85 -13.96 20.06
C ALA A 31 -14.77 -14.78 19.31
N ARG A 32 -15.13 -15.96 18.81
CA ARG A 32 -14.21 -16.80 18.02
C ARG A 32 -13.77 -16.12 16.74
N ARG A 33 -14.68 -15.44 16.04
CA ARG A 33 -14.37 -14.69 14.82
C ARG A 33 -13.39 -13.55 15.09
N LYS A 34 -13.64 -12.75 16.15
CA LYS A 34 -12.73 -11.69 16.59
C LYS A 34 -11.35 -12.24 16.97
N LEU A 35 -11.30 -13.35 17.70
CA LEU A 35 -10.05 -13.99 18.11
C LEU A 35 -9.24 -14.50 16.92
N ASN A 36 -9.88 -15.04 15.88
CA ASN A 36 -9.18 -15.44 14.66
C ASN A 36 -8.54 -14.24 13.95
N THR A 37 -9.24 -13.11 13.87
CA THR A 37 -8.67 -11.87 13.32
C THR A 37 -7.47 -11.40 14.14
N LEU A 38 -7.56 -11.41 15.47
CA LEU A 38 -6.46 -11.01 16.35
C LEU A 38 -5.25 -11.95 16.21
N LYS A 39 -5.47 -13.26 16.10
CA LYS A 39 -4.40 -14.24 15.87
C LYS A 39 -3.66 -13.96 14.56
N LEU A 40 -4.38 -13.67 13.48
CA LEU A 40 -3.77 -13.35 12.19
C LEU A 40 -2.93 -12.07 12.27
N GLN A 41 -3.46 -11.03 12.92
CA GLN A 41 -2.75 -9.77 13.13
C GLN A 41 -1.48 -9.97 13.99
N ASP A 42 -1.58 -10.72 15.07
CA ASP A 42 -0.45 -11.04 15.96
C ASP A 42 0.63 -11.85 15.24
N LEU A 43 0.26 -12.82 14.40
CA LEU A 43 1.22 -13.53 13.53
C LEU A 43 1.90 -12.59 12.54
N ALA A 44 1.15 -11.68 11.91
CA ALA A 44 1.70 -10.70 10.97
C ALA A 44 2.69 -9.76 11.67
N VAL A 45 2.33 -9.21 12.84
CA VAL A 45 3.21 -8.35 13.65
C VAL A 45 4.48 -9.11 14.03
N ARG A 46 4.37 -10.35 14.52
CA ARG A 46 5.55 -11.15 14.87
C ARG A 46 6.44 -11.43 13.67
N CYS A 47 5.86 -11.72 12.51
CA CYS A 47 6.62 -11.91 11.27
C CYS A 47 7.40 -10.65 10.88
N ILE A 48 6.73 -9.50 10.88
CA ILE A 48 7.36 -8.20 10.57
C ILE A 48 8.47 -7.89 11.58
N GLN A 49 8.19 -7.99 12.88
CA GLN A 49 9.19 -7.73 13.92
C GLN A 49 10.41 -8.65 13.80
N ARG A 50 10.22 -9.95 13.53
CA ARG A 50 11.34 -10.87 13.30
C ARG A 50 12.19 -10.45 12.10
N ASN A 51 11.55 -10.07 10.99
CA ASN A 51 12.25 -9.58 9.80
C ASN A 51 13.02 -8.28 10.11
N VAL A 52 12.41 -7.33 10.81
CA VAL A 52 13.04 -6.07 11.19
C VAL A 52 14.27 -6.31 12.09
N ARG A 53 14.17 -7.20 13.09
CA ARG A 53 15.33 -7.55 13.94
C ARG A 53 16.48 -8.15 13.13
N LYS A 54 16.19 -9.10 12.22
CA LYS A 54 17.21 -9.68 11.33
C LYS A 54 17.81 -8.63 10.39
N TRP A 55 16.97 -7.74 9.85
CA TRP A 55 17.42 -6.64 9.00
C TRP A 55 18.36 -5.68 9.72
N MET A 56 18.11 -5.35 10.99
CA MET A 56 19.01 -4.48 11.77
C MET A 56 20.44 -5.06 11.81
N SER A 57 20.58 -6.36 12.06
CA SER A 57 21.89 -7.03 12.07
C SER A 57 22.56 -7.07 10.70
N VAL A 58 21.78 -7.26 9.62
CA VAL A 58 22.31 -7.32 8.25
C VAL A 58 22.69 -5.94 7.72
N ARG A 59 21.95 -4.89 8.07
CA ARG A 59 22.16 -3.52 7.56
C ARG A 59 23.54 -2.97 7.92
N GLU A 60 24.04 -3.29 9.10
CA GLU A 60 25.34 -2.82 9.59
C GLU A 60 26.51 -3.66 9.06
N TRP A 61 26.22 -4.84 8.52
CA TRP A 61 27.24 -5.76 8.00
C TRP A 61 27.97 -5.15 6.77
N PRO A 62 29.32 -5.10 6.77
CA PRO A 62 30.09 -4.47 5.69
C PRO A 62 29.82 -5.04 4.29
N TRP A 63 29.67 -6.37 4.18
CA TRP A 63 29.39 -7.03 2.89
C TRP A 63 28.03 -6.65 2.31
N TRP A 64 27.00 -6.52 3.16
CA TRP A 64 25.70 -6.04 2.72
C TRP A 64 25.75 -4.58 2.24
N ARG A 65 26.48 -3.70 2.94
CA ARG A 65 26.70 -2.31 2.51
C ARG A 65 27.42 -2.22 1.15
N LEU A 66 28.39 -3.09 0.91
CA LEU A 66 29.07 -3.19 -0.39
C LEU A 66 28.08 -3.63 -1.47
N TYR A 67 27.32 -4.70 -1.22
CA TYR A 67 26.32 -5.21 -2.14
C TYR A 67 25.30 -4.13 -2.57
N VAL A 68 24.76 -3.37 -1.61
CA VAL A 68 23.79 -2.30 -1.90
C VAL A 68 24.35 -1.19 -2.80
N LYS A 69 25.65 -0.89 -2.71
CA LYS A 69 26.31 0.10 -3.58
C LYS A 69 26.59 -0.45 -4.98
N VAL A 70 26.95 -1.73 -5.09
CA VAL A 70 27.33 -2.37 -6.36
C VAL A 70 26.10 -2.80 -7.18
N ALA A 71 25.03 -3.26 -6.52
CA ALA A 71 23.80 -3.72 -7.17
C ALA A 71 23.16 -2.72 -8.16
N PRO A 72 22.99 -1.41 -7.86
CA PRO A 72 22.44 -0.46 -8.81
C PRO A 72 23.35 -0.22 -10.01
N LEU A 73 24.67 -0.30 -9.84
CA LEU A 73 25.62 -0.15 -10.95
C LEU A 73 25.48 -1.30 -11.95
N LEU A 74 25.26 -2.53 -11.47
CA LEU A 74 24.95 -3.69 -12.31
C LEU A 74 23.56 -3.61 -12.95
N ASN A 75 22.58 -3.06 -12.23
CA ASN A 75 21.23 -2.90 -12.75
C ASN A 75 21.14 -1.80 -13.81
N VAL A 76 21.95 -0.74 -13.73
CA VAL A 76 22.05 0.29 -14.79
C VAL A 76 22.47 -0.34 -16.11
N HIS A 77 23.50 -1.19 -16.11
CA HIS A 77 23.93 -1.95 -17.28
C HIS A 77 22.79 -2.84 -17.83
N ARG A 78 22.08 -3.57 -16.96
CA ARG A 78 20.93 -4.39 -17.36
C ARG A 78 19.73 -3.57 -17.85
N THR A 79 19.52 -2.37 -17.30
CA THR A 79 18.47 -1.45 -17.76
C THR A 79 18.82 -0.79 -19.08
N GLU A 80 20.08 -0.49 -19.38
CA GLU A 80 20.49 -0.01 -20.70
C GLU A 80 20.20 -1.04 -21.79
N ASP A 81 20.49 -2.32 -21.54
CA ASP A 81 20.17 -3.41 -22.46
C ASP A 81 18.65 -3.61 -22.62
N GLN A 82 17.89 -3.53 -21.51
CA GLN A 82 16.42 -3.57 -21.58
C GLN A 82 15.81 -2.32 -22.21
N LEU A 83 16.44 -1.15 -22.07
CA LEU A 83 16.01 0.10 -22.70
C LEU A 83 16.24 -0.01 -24.21
N LYS A 84 17.37 -0.56 -24.67
CA LYS A 84 17.62 -0.90 -26.09
C LYS A 84 16.63 -1.93 -26.66
N ALA A 85 16.11 -2.85 -25.83
CA ALA A 85 15.06 -3.78 -26.24
C ALA A 85 13.65 -3.16 -26.20
N LYS A 86 13.41 -2.17 -25.34
CA LYS A 86 12.11 -1.47 -25.16
C LYS A 86 11.97 -0.20 -26.01
N THR A 87 13.05 0.31 -26.61
CA THR A 87 13.04 1.42 -27.58
C THR A 87 12.08 1.18 -28.76
N PRO A 88 12.02 0.00 -29.42
CA PRO A 88 11.07 -0.23 -30.52
C PRO A 88 9.61 -0.20 -30.04
N ARG A 89 9.32 -0.72 -28.84
CA ARG A 89 7.96 -0.68 -28.27
C ARG A 89 7.56 0.75 -27.90
N ARG A 90 8.51 1.52 -27.35
CA ARG A 90 8.29 2.94 -27.03
C ARG A 90 8.11 3.77 -28.30
N SER A 91 8.95 3.60 -29.32
CA SER A 91 8.81 4.32 -30.60
C SER A 91 7.49 3.98 -31.29
N PHE A 92 7.04 2.72 -31.23
CA PHE A 92 5.71 2.33 -31.72
C PHE A 92 4.57 3.03 -30.95
N THR A 93 4.65 3.11 -29.62
CA THR A 93 3.66 3.85 -28.82
C THR A 93 3.69 5.35 -29.07
N TYR A 94 4.87 5.96 -29.22
CA TYR A 94 5.00 7.39 -29.55
C TYR A 94 4.49 7.69 -30.96
N PHE A 95 4.73 6.80 -31.92
CA PHE A 95 4.22 6.91 -33.29
C PHE A 95 2.69 6.78 -33.34
N GLY A 96 2.12 5.85 -32.57
CA GLY A 96 0.67 5.71 -32.41
C GLY A 96 0.01 6.93 -31.77
N ILE A 97 0.63 7.49 -30.73
CA ILE A 97 0.17 8.73 -30.08
C ILE A 97 0.31 9.92 -31.03
N SER A 98 1.39 10.00 -31.81
CA SER A 98 1.62 11.09 -32.78
C SER A 98 0.63 11.08 -33.94
N LYS A 99 0.16 9.91 -34.39
CA LYS A 99 -0.89 9.82 -35.44
C LYS A 99 -2.27 10.26 -34.93
N GLN A 100 -2.57 10.10 -33.64
CA GLN A 100 -3.81 10.60 -33.06
C GLN A 100 -3.78 12.10 -32.77
N LEU A 101 -2.58 12.68 -32.64
CA LEU A 101 -2.38 14.10 -32.44
C LEU A 101 -2.18 14.84 -33.78
N HIS A 102 -3.10 14.66 -34.73
CA HIS A 102 -3.22 15.64 -35.82
C HIS A 102 -3.65 16.98 -35.18
N PRO A 103 -2.86 18.06 -35.31
CA PRO A 103 -2.92 19.14 -34.33
C PRO A 103 -4.21 19.97 -34.48
N SER A 104 -5.12 19.84 -33.52
CA SER A 104 -6.04 20.94 -33.21
C SER A 104 -5.20 22.14 -32.77
N SER A 105 -5.56 23.36 -33.21
CA SER A 105 -4.82 24.63 -33.10
C SER A 105 -4.25 24.94 -31.69
N ARG A 106 -4.79 24.29 -30.66
CA ARG A 106 -4.36 24.32 -29.27
C ARG A 106 -2.95 23.74 -29.02
N VAL A 107 -2.51 22.74 -29.80
CA VAL A 107 -1.18 22.11 -29.67
C VAL A 107 -0.06 23.07 -30.13
N GLN A 108 -0.34 23.89 -31.16
CA GLN A 108 0.58 24.95 -31.62
C GLN A 108 0.76 26.08 -30.60
N GLN A 109 -0.22 26.32 -29.72
CA GLN A 109 -0.09 27.28 -28.63
C GLN A 109 0.76 26.73 -27.48
N LEU A 110 0.66 25.44 -27.17
CA LEU A 110 1.42 24.80 -26.09
C LEU A 110 2.92 24.63 -26.43
N ALA A 111 3.28 24.47 -27.71
CA ALA A 111 4.67 24.40 -28.16
C ALA A 111 5.48 25.70 -27.90
N ARG A 112 4.80 26.84 -27.70
CA ARG A 112 5.46 28.11 -27.32
C ARG A 112 5.90 28.16 -25.85
N LEU A 113 5.41 27.25 -25.01
CA LEU A 113 5.71 27.21 -23.56
C LEU A 113 6.72 26.11 -23.17
N GLU A 114 7.19 25.31 -24.13
CA GLU A 114 8.22 24.26 -23.96
C GLU A 114 9.50 24.70 -23.22
N PRO A 115 10.12 25.88 -23.48
CA PRO A 115 11.38 26.25 -22.83
C PRO A 115 11.28 26.48 -21.30
N ALA A 116 10.08 26.44 -20.70
CA ALA A 116 9.88 26.59 -19.26
C ALA A 116 9.99 25.26 -18.46
N TYR A 117 9.89 24.09 -19.10
CA TYR A 117 9.82 22.79 -18.43
C TYR A 117 11.09 22.35 -17.65
N PRO A 118 12.34 22.70 -18.06
CA PRO A 118 13.54 22.33 -17.31
C PRO A 118 13.66 23.04 -15.95
N LYS A 119 13.19 24.30 -15.85
CA LYS A 119 13.34 25.14 -14.65
C LYS A 119 12.42 24.71 -13.50
N VAL A 120 11.23 24.20 -13.81
CA VAL A 120 10.27 23.72 -12.82
C VAL A 120 10.68 22.36 -12.24
N ARG A 121 11.27 21.49 -13.08
CA ARG A 121 11.76 20.16 -12.68
C ARG A 121 12.89 20.24 -11.65
N GLY A 122 13.84 21.17 -11.83
CA GLY A 122 14.93 21.39 -10.87
C GLY A 122 14.45 21.87 -9.49
N LYS A 123 13.46 22.77 -9.45
CA LYS A 123 12.85 23.24 -8.18
C LYS A 123 12.10 22.14 -7.44
N LEU A 124 11.43 21.24 -8.18
CA LEU A 124 10.67 20.13 -7.60
C LEU A 124 11.59 19.05 -6.99
N ILE A 125 12.73 18.78 -7.63
CA ILE A 125 13.75 17.85 -7.11
C ILE A 125 14.35 18.39 -5.80
N LYS A 126 14.70 19.69 -5.77
CA LYS A 126 15.28 20.33 -4.58
C LYS A 126 14.30 20.34 -3.39
N ARG A 127 13.00 20.58 -3.64
CA ARG A 127 11.94 20.48 -2.61
C ARG A 127 11.73 19.06 -2.11
N ARG A 128 11.78 18.04 -2.99
CA ARG A 128 11.68 16.63 -2.61
C ARG A 128 12.84 16.18 -1.70
N SER A 129 14.05 16.65 -1.99
CA SER A 129 15.23 16.39 -1.15
C SER A 129 15.11 17.05 0.24
N PHE A 130 14.58 18.27 0.31
CA PHE A 130 14.36 18.99 1.57
C PHE A 130 13.28 18.34 2.46
N VAL A 131 12.15 17.93 1.88
CA VAL A 131 11.07 17.24 2.63
C VAL A 131 11.55 15.87 3.13
N ARG A 132 12.37 15.15 2.35
CA ARG A 132 12.96 13.87 2.77
C ARG A 132 13.98 14.03 3.90
N ALA A 133 14.72 15.15 3.93
CA ALA A 133 15.63 15.49 5.03
C ALA A 133 14.86 15.84 6.33
N LEU A 134 13.79 16.64 6.25
CA LEU A 134 12.95 16.99 7.41
C LEU A 134 12.29 15.78 8.06
N VAL A 135 11.81 14.81 7.27
CA VAL A 135 11.24 13.56 7.79
C VAL A 135 12.31 12.68 8.49
N SER A 136 13.58 12.84 8.13
CA SER A 136 14.68 12.09 8.76
C SER A 136 15.17 12.71 10.08
N CYS A 137 14.87 14.00 10.33
CA CYS A 137 15.25 14.71 11.56
C CYS A 137 14.20 14.63 12.69
N ASN A 138 12.95 14.25 12.41
CA ASN A 138 11.87 14.10 13.42
C ASN A 138 11.71 12.66 13.95
N LEU A 139 12.70 11.79 13.68
CA LEU A 139 12.76 10.40 14.16
C LEU A 139 14.03 10.14 14.98
N GLY A 140 14.64 11.20 15.52
CA GLY A 140 15.72 11.16 16.50
C GLY A 140 15.19 11.52 17.88
#